data_AF-A7SHS2-F1
#
_entry.id   AF-A7SHS2-F1
#
_cell.length_a   1.000
_cell.length_b   1.000
_cell.length_c   1.000
_cell.angle_alpha   90.00
_cell.angle_beta   90.00
_cell.angle_gamma   90.00
#
_symmetry.space_group_name_H-M   'P 1'
#
loop_
_entity.id
_entity.type
_entity.pdbx_description
1 polymer ?
#
loop_
_entity_poly.entity_id
_entity_poly.type
_entity_poly.pdbx_seq_one_letter_code
_entity_poly.pdbx_strand_id
1 'polypeptide(L)'
;MIDLYVRQDGEVPEALLINIAYFCEKGGLSAIRTAFQDKGPDTLSLAEAHLLVSMVTQLRVWFSVQAIVQYITPLRGPVIRYLCKLSDKDLRQPDGRTTMADTMWSAVKGPVESGPIFDRDSMDLAFKYFTSSTLTIRLAGLNQIAVKSHLSIPDCRCFNPFLLFSSMCAELSQWLLDNNIVEHLFGPNLHVELLKQSQIILNYLAQEGCVSNQHLDCIWAAAQLKHASCYVHDPLMILTKHLDMPSILYLLDQVSAMQPSAHTKQTLFLASILLRIIWSAGLS
;
A
#
# COMPACT_ATOMS: atom_id res chain seq x y z
N MET A 1 11.47 33.35 -10.91
CA MET A 1 12.67 33.17 -10.09
C MET A 1 12.42 31.96 -9.20
N ILE A 2 13.33 31.00 -9.15
CA ILE A 2 13.16 29.80 -8.31
C ILE A 2 13.68 30.16 -6.93
N ASP A 3 12.82 30.09 -5.91
CA ASP A 3 13.19 30.44 -4.54
C ASP A 3 14.03 29.30 -3.93
N LEU A 4 15.35 29.51 -3.91
CA LEU A 4 16.32 28.63 -3.25
C LEU A 4 16.47 29.02 -1.77
N TYR A 5 16.64 28.02 -0.91
CA TYR A 5 16.84 28.22 0.53
C TYR A 5 18.34 28.36 0.83
N VAL A 6 18.76 29.50 1.38
CA VAL A 6 20.11 29.64 1.95
C VAL A 6 20.04 29.15 3.40
N ARG A 7 20.55 27.94 3.68
CA ARG A 7 20.75 27.49 5.07
C ARG A 7 21.84 28.35 5.71
N GLN A 8 21.55 28.96 6.86
CA GLN A 8 22.49 29.80 7.61
C GLN A 8 23.54 29.03 8.43
N ASP A 9 23.60 27.70 8.33
CA ASP A 9 24.59 26.89 9.07
C ASP A 9 25.49 26.12 8.08
N GLY A 10 26.60 26.76 7.70
CA GLY A 10 27.65 26.24 6.82
C GLY A 10 27.88 27.11 5.58
N GLU A 11 29.14 27.44 5.26
CA GLU A 11 29.50 28.10 4.00
C GLU A 11 29.14 27.19 2.81
N VAL A 12 27.95 27.37 2.26
CA VAL A 12 27.56 26.74 1.00
C VAL A 12 28.29 27.47 -0.12
N PRO A 13 29.06 26.78 -0.99
CA PRO A 13 29.75 27.46 -2.08
C PRO A 13 28.76 28.19 -2.98
N GLU A 14 28.93 29.50 -3.15
CA GLU A 14 28.07 30.34 -4.00
C GLU A 14 27.95 29.79 -5.44
N ALA A 15 29.07 29.25 -5.95
CA ALA A 15 29.12 28.59 -7.25
C ALA A 15 28.14 27.41 -7.39
N LEU A 16 27.87 26.67 -6.30
CA LEU A 16 26.90 25.57 -6.31
C LEU A 16 25.47 26.09 -6.48
N LEU A 17 25.11 27.17 -5.76
CA LEU A 17 23.78 27.78 -5.87
C LEU A 17 23.56 28.38 -7.26
N ILE A 18 24.58 29.02 -7.85
CA ILE A 18 24.54 29.53 -9.23
C ILE A 18 24.31 28.38 -10.21
N ASN A 19 25.01 27.25 -10.06
CA ASN A 19 24.84 26.09 -10.94
C ASN A 19 23.46 25.45 -10.79
N ILE A 20 22.91 25.37 -9.56
CA ILE A 20 21.55 24.87 -9.32
C ILE A 20 20.52 25.79 -9.98
N ALA A 21 20.63 27.11 -9.78
CA ALA A 21 19.75 28.08 -10.42
C ALA A 21 19.82 27.98 -11.95
N TYR A 22 21.02 27.94 -12.51
CA TYR A 22 21.24 27.79 -13.95
C TYR A 22 20.63 26.50 -14.51
N PHE A 23 20.83 25.36 -13.84
CA PHE A 23 20.23 24.08 -14.23
C PHE A 23 18.69 24.19 -14.30
N CYS A 24 18.09 24.84 -13.31
CA CYS A 24 16.65 24.96 -13.26
C CYS A 24 16.09 25.97 -14.27
N GLU A 25 16.77 27.11 -14.49
CA GLU A 25 16.42 28.09 -15.52
C GLU A 25 16.48 27.52 -16.94
N LYS A 26 17.42 26.60 -17.19
CA LYS A 26 17.50 25.84 -18.45
C LYS A 26 16.47 24.71 -18.57
N GLY A 27 15.55 24.60 -17.62
CA GLY A 27 14.47 23.62 -17.66
C GLY A 27 14.89 22.21 -17.27
N GLY A 28 15.99 22.04 -16.53
CA GLY A 28 16.54 20.75 -16.15
C GLY A 28 15.53 19.82 -15.48
N LEU A 29 14.74 20.32 -14.52
CA LEU A 29 13.68 19.53 -13.86
C LEU A 29 12.57 19.09 -14.83
N SER A 30 12.22 19.95 -15.80
CA SER A 30 11.25 19.61 -16.85
C SER A 30 11.81 18.54 -17.78
N ALA A 31 13.09 18.64 -18.16
CA ALA A 31 13.77 17.64 -18.97
C ALA A 31 13.82 16.27 -18.27
N ILE A 32 14.11 16.24 -16.96
CA ILE A 32 14.03 15.00 -16.16
C ILE A 32 12.62 14.44 -16.19
N ARG A 33 11.59 15.28 -16.01
CA ARG A 33 10.19 14.81 -16.09
C ARG A 33 9.88 14.17 -17.43
N THR A 34 10.26 14.82 -18.52
CA THR A 34 10.06 14.31 -19.88
C THR A 34 10.86 13.04 -20.14
N ALA A 35 12.01 12.85 -19.49
CA ALA A 35 12.75 11.60 -19.59
C ALA A 35 11.97 10.39 -19.04
N PHE A 36 11.09 10.59 -18.06
CA PHE A 36 10.21 9.55 -17.52
C PHE A 36 8.84 9.46 -18.21
N GLN A 37 8.45 10.43 -19.05
CA GLN A 37 7.15 10.42 -19.73
C GLN A 37 7.07 9.25 -20.73
N ASP A 38 6.15 8.32 -20.46
CA ASP A 38 5.83 7.14 -21.26
C ASP A 38 6.98 6.16 -21.54
N LYS A 39 8.17 6.42 -21.00
CA LYS A 39 9.35 5.55 -21.11
C LYS A 39 9.25 4.34 -20.18
N GLY A 40 9.93 3.26 -20.58
CA GLY A 40 10.15 2.05 -19.80
C GLY A 40 11.64 1.71 -19.71
N PRO A 41 12.01 0.62 -19.02
CA PRO A 41 13.42 0.23 -18.81
C PRO A 41 14.20 0.01 -20.12
N ASP A 42 13.51 -0.29 -21.22
CA ASP A 42 14.11 -0.47 -22.55
C ASP A 42 14.59 0.84 -23.19
N THR A 43 14.03 1.97 -22.76
CA THR A 43 14.28 3.31 -23.34
C THR A 43 15.01 4.27 -22.40
N LEU A 44 14.92 4.02 -21.10
CA LEU A 44 15.65 4.70 -20.05
C LEU A 44 16.12 3.60 -19.12
N SER A 45 17.42 3.33 -19.07
CA SER A 45 17.94 2.24 -18.24
C SER A 45 17.71 2.53 -16.76
N LEU A 46 17.67 1.47 -15.95
CA LEU A 46 17.50 1.59 -14.49
C LEU A 46 18.60 2.46 -13.85
N ALA A 47 19.83 2.38 -14.35
CA ALA A 47 20.95 3.20 -13.87
C ALA A 47 20.74 4.69 -14.17
N GLU A 48 20.33 5.04 -15.39
CA GLU A 48 20.02 6.42 -15.75
C GLU A 48 18.83 6.94 -14.96
N ALA A 49 17.75 6.15 -14.85
CA ALA A 49 16.58 6.49 -14.05
C ALA A 49 16.95 6.79 -12.59
N HIS A 50 17.78 5.93 -11.99
CA HIS A 50 18.26 6.13 -10.62
C HIS A 50 19.07 7.43 -10.49
N LEU A 51 20.00 7.70 -11.41
CA LEU A 51 20.80 8.93 -11.38
C LEU A 51 19.91 10.17 -11.45
N LEU A 52 18.91 10.18 -12.35
CA LEU A 52 17.99 11.29 -12.50
C LEU A 52 17.16 11.53 -11.23
N VAL A 53 16.64 10.47 -10.61
CA VAL A 53 15.90 10.59 -9.34
C VAL A 53 16.82 11.06 -8.21
N SER A 54 18.02 10.51 -8.11
CA SER A 54 19.01 10.92 -7.11
C SER A 54 19.39 12.40 -7.24
N MET A 55 19.55 12.92 -8.47
CA MET A 55 19.75 14.36 -8.69
C MET A 55 18.58 15.17 -8.13
N VAL A 56 17.34 14.78 -8.42
CA VAL A 56 16.13 15.48 -7.93
C VAL A 56 16.04 15.43 -6.40
N THR A 57 16.35 14.28 -5.79
CA THR A 57 16.34 14.13 -4.33
C THR A 57 17.37 15.04 -3.66
N GLN A 58 18.58 15.15 -4.22
CA GLN A 58 19.61 16.05 -3.69
C GLN A 58 19.26 17.53 -3.92
N LEU A 59 18.66 17.83 -5.07
CA LEU A 59 18.16 19.15 -5.40
C LEU A 59 17.13 19.62 -4.37
N ARG A 60 16.19 18.75 -3.94
CA ARG A 60 15.12 19.04 -2.98
C ARG A 60 15.58 19.79 -1.72
N VAL A 61 16.78 19.50 -1.20
CA VAL A 61 17.33 20.12 0.03
C VAL A 61 17.53 21.64 -0.12
N TRP A 62 17.68 22.12 -1.35
CA TRP A 62 17.96 23.52 -1.68
C TRP A 62 16.73 24.33 -2.08
N PHE A 63 15.56 23.71 -2.21
CA PHE A 63 14.34 24.39 -2.65
C PHE A 63 13.47 24.83 -1.47
N SER A 64 12.77 25.96 -1.66
CA SER A 64 11.61 26.30 -0.85
C SER A 64 10.50 25.25 -0.98
N VAL A 65 9.63 25.16 0.02
CA VAL A 65 8.47 24.25 -0.01
C VAL A 65 7.60 24.49 -1.25
N GLN A 66 7.40 25.75 -1.63
CA GLN A 66 6.62 26.12 -2.82
C GLN A 66 7.26 25.59 -4.10
N ALA A 67 8.58 25.70 -4.24
CA ALA A 67 9.27 25.21 -5.42
C ALA A 67 9.32 23.66 -5.47
N ILE A 68 9.38 22.98 -4.33
CA ILE A 68 9.22 21.51 -4.26
C ILE A 68 7.84 21.11 -4.81
N VAL A 69 6.77 21.76 -4.35
CA VAL A 69 5.40 21.47 -4.77
C VAL A 69 5.22 21.74 -6.27
N GLN A 70 5.81 22.81 -6.78
CA GLN A 70 5.65 23.22 -8.18
C GLN A 70 6.47 22.37 -9.16
N TYR A 71 7.69 21.97 -8.81
CA TYR A 71 8.64 21.38 -9.76
C TYR A 71 9.04 19.95 -9.45
N ILE A 72 9.06 19.54 -8.17
CA ILE A 72 9.48 18.19 -7.76
C ILE A 72 8.28 17.26 -7.64
N THR A 73 7.18 17.68 -7.00
CA THR A 73 5.98 16.85 -6.85
C THR A 73 5.43 16.33 -8.19
N PRO A 74 5.42 17.10 -9.30
CA PRO A 74 4.95 16.60 -10.60
C PRO A 74 5.81 15.49 -11.23
N LEU A 75 7.04 15.25 -10.75
CA LEU A 75 7.89 14.15 -11.20
C LEU A 75 7.40 12.79 -10.71
N ARG A 76 6.64 12.78 -9.61
CA ARG A 76 6.26 11.57 -8.90
C ARG A 76 5.49 10.58 -9.76
N GLY A 77 4.41 11.03 -10.41
CA GLY A 77 3.58 10.17 -11.27
C GLY A 77 4.36 9.49 -12.40
N PRO A 78 5.12 10.24 -13.23
CA PRO A 78 5.98 9.66 -14.27
C PRO A 78 6.99 8.63 -13.75
N VAL A 79 7.66 8.91 -12.61
CA VAL A 79 8.62 7.97 -12.02
C VAL A 79 7.92 6.71 -11.51
N ILE A 80 6.79 6.85 -10.83
CA ILE A 80 5.97 5.73 -10.37
C ILE A 80 5.54 4.84 -11.55
N ARG A 81 5.04 5.44 -12.64
CA ARG A 81 4.66 4.69 -13.86
C ARG A 81 5.83 3.97 -14.49
N TYR A 82 7.03 4.56 -14.46
CA TYR A 82 8.25 3.86 -14.87
C TYR A 82 8.57 2.66 -13.96
N LEU A 83 8.49 2.84 -12.63
CA LEU A 83 8.73 1.75 -11.67
C LEU A 83 7.73 0.58 -11.86
N CYS A 84 6.48 0.86 -12.21
CA CYS A 84 5.48 -0.16 -12.51
C CYS A 84 5.85 -1.06 -13.72
N LYS A 85 6.63 -0.52 -14.66
CA LYS A 85 7.11 -1.24 -15.86
C LYS A 85 8.34 -2.12 -15.60
N LEU A 86 8.97 -2.03 -14.43
CA LEU A 86 10.15 -2.83 -14.10
C LEU A 86 9.82 -4.33 -14.04
N SER A 87 10.78 -5.15 -14.46
CA SER A 87 10.69 -6.60 -14.28
C SER A 87 11.04 -6.99 -12.84
N ASP A 88 10.68 -8.20 -12.42
CA ASP A 88 11.08 -8.74 -11.12
C ASP A 88 12.61 -8.80 -10.96
N LYS A 89 13.36 -8.96 -12.06
CA LYS A 89 14.82 -8.92 -12.05
C LYS A 89 15.33 -7.53 -11.69
N ASP A 90 14.71 -6.49 -12.24
CA ASP A 90 15.07 -5.09 -11.98
C ASP A 90 14.69 -4.68 -10.57
N LEU A 91 13.52 -5.10 -10.10
CA LEU A 91 13.05 -4.83 -8.73
C LEU A 91 13.93 -5.50 -7.66
N ARG A 92 14.74 -6.50 -8.00
CA ARG A 92 15.70 -7.11 -7.06
C ARG A 92 17.00 -6.32 -6.93
N GLN A 93 17.30 -5.42 -7.88
CA GLN A 93 18.54 -4.64 -7.85
C GLN A 93 18.51 -3.62 -6.72
N PRO A 94 19.54 -3.55 -5.86
CA PRO A 94 19.56 -2.66 -4.69
C PRO A 94 19.42 -1.18 -5.09
N ASP A 95 20.00 -0.79 -6.23
CA ASP A 95 20.05 0.60 -6.69
C ASP A 95 18.68 1.09 -7.22
N GLY A 96 17.86 0.20 -7.79
CA GLY A 96 16.53 0.55 -8.31
C GLY A 96 15.38 0.37 -7.32
N ARG A 97 15.49 -0.63 -6.44
CA ARG A 97 14.39 -1.15 -5.62
C ARG A 97 13.94 -0.22 -4.50
N THR A 98 14.89 0.32 -3.75
CA THR A 98 14.62 0.87 -2.40
C THR A 98 14.61 2.39 -2.47
N THR A 99 15.68 2.99 -3.01
CA THR A 99 15.82 4.45 -2.98
C THR A 99 14.81 5.19 -3.85
N MET A 100 14.54 4.73 -5.08
CA MET A 100 13.56 5.40 -5.95
C MET A 100 12.13 5.24 -5.41
N ALA A 101 11.72 4.02 -5.06
CA ALA A 101 10.38 3.76 -4.55
C ALA A 101 10.13 4.41 -3.18
N ASP A 102 11.07 4.33 -2.24
CA ASP A 102 10.95 4.98 -0.94
C ASP A 102 10.87 6.50 -1.08
N THR A 103 11.63 7.08 -2.02
CA THR A 103 11.52 8.51 -2.35
C THR A 103 10.11 8.82 -2.87
N MET A 104 9.55 8.02 -3.77
CA MET A 104 8.22 8.27 -4.35
C MET A 104 7.07 8.05 -3.35
N TRP A 105 7.18 7.09 -2.44
CA TRP A 105 6.21 6.88 -1.36
C TRP A 105 6.29 7.98 -0.29
N SER A 106 7.49 8.47 0.04
CA SER A 106 7.70 9.53 1.04
C SER A 106 7.53 10.96 0.50
N ALA A 107 7.55 11.15 -0.82
CA ALA A 107 7.38 12.45 -1.47
C ALA A 107 5.95 13.02 -1.35
N VAL A 108 5.02 12.27 -0.76
CA VAL A 108 3.63 12.71 -0.54
C VAL A 108 3.51 13.47 0.78
N LYS A 109 3.89 14.73 0.76
CA LYS A 109 3.29 15.76 1.61
C LYS A 109 2.91 16.91 0.70
N GLY A 110 1.78 16.75 -0.01
CA GLY A 110 1.16 17.85 -0.74
C GLY A 110 0.81 18.99 0.23
N PRO A 111 0.55 20.21 -0.28
CA PRO A 111 0.04 21.28 0.56
C PRO A 111 -1.22 20.81 1.29
N VAL A 112 -1.27 21.10 2.59
CA VAL A 112 -2.31 20.65 3.56
C VAL A 112 -3.74 20.96 3.09
N GLU A 113 -3.88 21.88 2.14
CA GLU A 113 -5.14 22.42 1.62
C GLU A 113 -5.90 21.51 0.64
N SER A 114 -5.28 20.46 0.08
CA SER A 114 -5.93 19.62 -0.95
C SER A 114 -6.83 18.49 -0.41
N GLY A 115 -6.95 18.33 0.90
CA GLY A 115 -7.68 17.22 1.51
C GLY A 115 -7.04 15.84 1.22
N PRO A 116 -7.54 14.75 1.83
CA PRO A 116 -7.05 13.41 1.56
C PRO A 116 -7.54 12.95 0.17
N ILE A 117 -6.63 12.77 -0.78
CA ILE A 117 -6.93 12.26 -2.13
C ILE A 117 -6.44 10.82 -2.23
N PHE A 118 -7.24 9.95 -2.84
CA PHE A 118 -6.84 8.58 -3.14
C PHE A 118 -5.73 8.57 -4.20
N ASP A 119 -4.55 8.11 -3.80
CA ASP A 119 -3.32 8.23 -4.56
C ASP A 119 -3.07 6.98 -5.39
N ARG A 120 -3.83 6.86 -6.48
CA ARG A 120 -3.89 5.66 -7.33
C ARG A 120 -2.51 5.26 -7.87
N ASP A 121 -1.71 6.20 -8.35
CA ASP A 121 -0.34 5.94 -8.82
C ASP A 121 0.47 5.20 -7.74
N SER A 122 0.43 5.66 -6.48
CA SER A 122 1.16 4.99 -5.39
C SER A 122 0.62 3.61 -5.04
N MET A 123 -0.69 3.42 -5.12
CA MET A 123 -1.34 2.15 -4.87
C MET A 123 -0.97 1.13 -5.96
N ASP A 124 -0.94 1.54 -7.23
CA ASP A 124 -0.54 0.68 -8.34
C ASP A 124 0.92 0.21 -8.20
N LEU A 125 1.82 1.07 -7.72
CA LEU A 125 3.19 0.67 -7.39
C LEU A 125 3.26 -0.28 -6.20
N ALA A 126 2.45 -0.04 -5.16
CA ALA A 126 2.36 -0.95 -4.02
C ALA A 126 1.87 -2.34 -4.46
N PHE A 127 0.87 -2.40 -5.36
CA PHE A 127 0.39 -3.66 -5.92
C PHE A 127 1.44 -4.36 -6.79
N LYS A 128 2.17 -3.61 -7.62
CA LYS A 128 3.30 -4.15 -8.39
C LYS A 128 4.33 -4.82 -7.48
N TYR A 129 4.65 -4.19 -6.36
CA TYR A 129 5.58 -4.76 -5.37
C TYR A 129 4.97 -6.00 -4.69
N PHE A 130 3.70 -5.92 -4.28
CA PHE A 130 2.96 -6.99 -3.62
C PHE A 130 2.85 -8.28 -4.46
N THR A 131 2.74 -8.14 -5.78
CA THR A 131 2.62 -9.26 -6.74
C THR A 131 3.96 -9.79 -7.24
N SER A 132 5.09 -9.23 -6.81
CA SER A 132 6.43 -9.71 -7.17
C SER A 132 6.65 -11.17 -6.72
N SER A 133 7.49 -11.92 -7.42
CA SER A 133 7.95 -13.25 -6.98
C SER A 133 8.85 -13.22 -5.74
N THR A 134 9.35 -12.05 -5.34
CA THR A 134 10.34 -11.92 -4.25
C THR A 134 9.67 -11.51 -2.94
N LEU A 135 9.68 -12.38 -1.93
CA LEU A 135 8.99 -12.15 -0.65
C LEU A 135 9.24 -10.78 -0.03
N THR A 136 10.49 -10.33 0.03
CA THR A 136 10.82 -9.03 0.67
C THR A 136 10.29 -7.84 -0.13
N ILE A 137 10.09 -7.97 -1.44
CA ILE A 137 9.45 -6.95 -2.29
C ILE A 137 7.94 -6.98 -2.05
N ARG A 138 7.35 -8.18 -1.97
CA ARG A 138 5.93 -8.37 -1.63
C ARG A 138 5.56 -7.72 -0.30
N LEU A 139 6.38 -7.94 0.72
CA LEU A 139 6.21 -7.35 2.06
C LEU A 139 6.25 -5.82 2.01
N ALA A 140 7.17 -5.23 1.23
CA ALA A 140 7.23 -3.78 1.06
C ALA A 140 5.96 -3.22 0.41
N GLY A 141 5.45 -3.87 -0.65
CA GLY A 141 4.18 -3.50 -1.28
C GLY A 141 2.99 -3.64 -0.33
N LEU A 142 2.89 -4.78 0.37
CA LEU A 142 1.83 -5.02 1.35
C LEU A 142 1.83 -4.00 2.48
N ASN A 143 3.00 -3.62 2.98
CA ASN A 143 3.13 -2.61 4.02
C ASN A 143 2.56 -1.24 3.57
N GLN A 144 2.77 -0.84 2.31
CA GLN A 144 2.19 0.40 1.78
C GLN A 144 0.66 0.33 1.70
N ILE A 145 0.11 -0.82 1.25
CA ILE A 145 -1.34 -1.05 1.22
C ILE A 145 -1.93 -1.03 2.64
N ALA A 146 -1.25 -1.66 3.59
CA ALA A 146 -1.66 -1.72 4.99
C ALA A 146 -1.64 -0.33 5.65
N VAL A 147 -0.60 0.48 5.40
CA VAL A 147 -0.53 1.87 5.90
C VAL A 147 -1.69 2.70 5.35
N LYS A 148 -2.00 2.60 4.06
CA LYS A 148 -3.13 3.31 3.45
C LYS A 148 -4.48 2.85 4.00
N SER A 149 -4.64 1.55 4.23
CA SER A 149 -5.83 0.99 4.88
C SER A 149 -5.98 1.50 6.32
N HIS A 150 -4.88 1.52 7.09
CA HIS A 150 -4.88 2.03 8.46
C HIS A 150 -5.28 3.51 8.54
N LEU A 151 -4.73 4.35 7.65
CA LEU A 151 -5.07 5.78 7.58
C LEU A 151 -6.53 6.03 7.19
N SER A 152 -7.19 5.04 6.57
CA SER A 152 -8.58 5.11 6.13
C SER A 152 -9.55 4.60 7.19
N ILE A 153 -9.09 3.85 8.20
CA ILE A 153 -9.89 3.52 9.37
C ILE A 153 -10.01 4.81 10.20
N PRO A 154 -11.21 5.40 10.35
CA PRO A 154 -11.36 6.62 11.11
C PRO A 154 -11.00 6.36 12.57
N ASP A 155 -9.90 6.96 13.04
CA ASP A 155 -9.70 7.13 14.47
C ASP A 155 -10.89 7.96 14.97
N CYS A 156 -11.63 7.43 15.94
CA CYS A 156 -12.85 8.01 16.53
C CYS A 156 -12.59 9.32 17.32
N ARG A 157 -11.57 10.11 16.92
CA ARG A 157 -11.06 11.28 17.65
C ARG A 157 -10.84 12.54 16.80
N CYS A 158 -11.18 12.56 15.51
CA CYS A 158 -10.98 13.77 14.71
C CYS A 158 -12.30 14.32 14.15
N PHE A 159 -12.60 15.54 14.60
CA PHE A 159 -13.72 16.38 14.23
C PHE A 159 -13.69 16.66 12.70
N ASN A 160 -14.70 16.15 11.98
CA ASN A 160 -15.12 16.42 10.59
C ASN A 160 -14.06 16.81 9.54
N PRO A 161 -13.90 15.97 8.50
CA PRO A 161 -14.74 16.08 7.30
C PRO A 161 -15.27 14.71 6.79
N PHE A 162 -16.47 14.31 7.23
CA PHE A 162 -17.07 12.99 6.97
C PHE A 162 -17.22 12.62 5.48
N LEU A 163 -17.45 13.60 4.58
CA LEU A 163 -17.78 13.30 3.17
C LEU A 163 -16.55 13.00 2.30
N LEU A 164 -15.44 13.73 2.47
CA LEU A 164 -14.22 13.51 1.67
C LEU A 164 -13.53 12.20 2.08
N PHE A 165 -13.50 11.89 3.38
CA PHE A 165 -12.98 10.61 3.87
C PHE A 165 -13.81 9.43 3.36
N SER A 166 -15.15 9.56 3.31
CA SER A 166 -16.02 8.50 2.77
C SER A 166 -15.73 8.19 1.30
N SER A 167 -15.48 9.21 0.45
CA SER A 167 -15.12 8.99 -0.96
C SER A 167 -13.78 8.27 -1.12
N MET A 168 -12.77 8.62 -0.32
CA MET A 168 -11.47 7.96 -0.33
C MET A 168 -11.56 6.50 0.15
N CYS A 169 -12.36 6.23 1.20
CA CYS A 169 -12.60 4.86 1.67
C CYS A 169 -13.29 4.02 0.61
N ALA A 170 -14.32 4.56 -0.06
CA ALA A 170 -14.99 3.85 -1.16
C ALA A 170 -14.02 3.52 -2.31
N GLU A 171 -13.17 4.47 -2.71
CA GLU A 171 -12.16 4.25 -3.74
C GLU A 171 -11.10 3.21 -3.33
N LEU A 172 -10.63 3.25 -2.08
CA LEU A 172 -9.68 2.26 -1.56
C LEU A 172 -10.31 0.86 -1.52
N SER A 173 -11.52 0.73 -0.96
CA SER A 173 -12.25 -0.53 -0.93
C SER A 173 -12.43 -1.09 -2.34
N GLN A 174 -12.91 -0.29 -3.30
CA GLN A 174 -13.06 -0.74 -4.67
C GLN A 174 -11.71 -1.17 -5.28
N TRP A 175 -10.64 -0.42 -5.05
CA TRP A 175 -9.32 -0.78 -5.56
C TRP A 175 -8.80 -2.09 -4.94
N LEU A 176 -9.03 -2.34 -3.65
CA LEU A 176 -8.65 -3.61 -2.99
C LEU A 176 -9.41 -4.81 -3.59
N LEU A 177 -10.68 -4.61 -3.92
CA LEU A 177 -11.53 -5.62 -4.57
C LEU A 177 -11.10 -5.88 -6.01
N ASP A 178 -10.94 -4.83 -6.82
CA ASP A 178 -10.53 -4.93 -8.23
C ASP A 178 -9.18 -5.65 -8.40
N ASN A 179 -8.28 -5.46 -7.43
CA ASN A 179 -6.96 -6.08 -7.42
C ASN A 179 -6.90 -7.42 -6.69
N ASN A 180 -8.04 -7.98 -6.26
CA ASN A 180 -8.15 -9.31 -5.63
C ASN A 180 -7.13 -9.51 -4.48
N ILE A 181 -7.00 -8.52 -3.60
CA ILE A 181 -5.95 -8.50 -2.58
C ILE A 181 -6.08 -9.69 -1.62
N VAL A 182 -7.31 -10.09 -1.26
CA VAL A 182 -7.57 -11.24 -0.38
C VAL A 182 -7.12 -12.54 -1.04
N GLU A 183 -7.43 -12.72 -2.32
CA GLU A 183 -7.07 -13.89 -3.10
C GLU A 183 -5.55 -13.98 -3.30
N HIS A 184 -4.87 -12.86 -3.47
CA HIS A 184 -3.40 -12.84 -3.51
C HIS A 184 -2.76 -13.15 -2.15
N LEU A 185 -3.40 -12.79 -1.04
CA LEU A 185 -2.94 -13.08 0.31
C LEU A 185 -3.12 -14.55 0.66
N PHE A 186 -4.30 -15.13 0.38
CA PHE A 186 -4.71 -16.48 0.79
C PHE A 186 -4.63 -17.54 -0.32
N GLY A 187 -4.28 -17.14 -1.55
CA GLY A 187 -4.17 -18.03 -2.70
C GLY A 187 -2.88 -18.86 -2.74
N PRO A 188 -2.48 -19.38 -3.93
CA PRO A 188 -1.42 -20.38 -4.05
C PRO A 188 -0.02 -19.88 -3.62
N ASN A 189 0.20 -18.57 -3.64
CA ASN A 189 1.46 -17.93 -3.23
C ASN A 189 1.42 -17.42 -1.78
N LEU A 190 0.60 -18.05 -0.94
CA LEU A 190 0.49 -17.80 0.49
C LEU A 190 1.86 -17.80 1.17
N HIS A 191 2.11 -16.81 2.01
CA HIS A 191 3.30 -16.77 2.85
C HIS A 191 2.96 -16.24 4.25
N VAL A 192 3.46 -16.93 5.28
CA VAL A 192 3.11 -16.65 6.68
C VAL A 192 3.44 -15.22 7.12
N GLU A 193 4.56 -14.66 6.65
CA GLU A 193 4.94 -13.27 6.94
C GLU A 193 3.99 -12.24 6.32
N LEU A 194 3.36 -12.55 5.18
CA LEU A 194 2.34 -11.66 4.59
C LEU A 194 1.06 -11.69 5.42
N LEU A 195 0.66 -12.87 5.91
CA LEU A 195 -0.52 -13.02 6.76
C LEU A 195 -0.41 -12.19 8.04
N LYS A 196 0.77 -12.19 8.69
CA LYS A 196 1.04 -11.38 9.89
C LYS A 196 0.78 -9.88 9.68
N GLN A 197 1.04 -9.37 8.49
CA GLN A 197 0.87 -7.95 8.15
C GLN A 197 -0.49 -7.64 7.51
N SER A 198 -1.23 -8.66 7.07
CA SER A 198 -2.50 -8.51 6.36
C SER A 198 -3.69 -8.11 7.24
N GLN A 199 -3.58 -8.29 8.56
CA GLN A 199 -4.70 -8.10 9.48
C GLN A 199 -5.39 -6.74 9.35
N ILE A 200 -4.60 -5.68 9.16
CA ILE A 200 -5.11 -4.30 9.04
C ILE A 200 -6.02 -4.18 7.80
N ILE A 201 -5.61 -4.78 6.68
CA ILE A 201 -6.36 -4.75 5.42
C ILE A 201 -7.67 -5.55 5.58
N LEU A 202 -7.60 -6.72 6.22
CA LEU A 202 -8.77 -7.56 6.44
C LEU A 202 -9.79 -6.89 7.38
N ASN A 203 -9.32 -6.29 8.47
CA ASN A 203 -10.19 -5.54 9.38
C ASN A 203 -10.84 -4.35 8.68
N TYR A 204 -10.08 -3.63 7.85
CA TYR A 204 -10.61 -2.53 7.05
C TYR A 204 -11.74 -3.01 6.11
N LEU A 205 -11.49 -4.03 5.30
CA LEU A 205 -12.50 -4.59 4.39
C LEU A 205 -13.76 -5.07 5.12
N ALA A 206 -13.60 -5.68 6.30
CA ALA A 206 -14.73 -6.13 7.11
C ALA A 206 -15.55 -4.95 7.66
N GLN A 207 -14.88 -3.90 8.17
CA GLN A 207 -15.54 -2.69 8.66
C GLN A 207 -16.31 -1.94 7.57
N GLU A 208 -15.77 -1.93 6.34
CA GLU A 208 -16.42 -1.34 5.17
C GLU A 208 -17.48 -2.28 4.54
N GLY A 209 -17.75 -3.46 5.13
CA GLY A 209 -18.74 -4.41 4.62
C GLY A 209 -18.40 -5.01 3.25
N CYS A 210 -17.12 -5.00 2.88
CA CYS A 210 -16.61 -5.45 1.57
C CYS A 210 -16.15 -6.92 1.56
N VAL A 211 -16.32 -7.65 2.67
CA VAL A 211 -15.97 -9.07 2.74
C VAL A 211 -17.11 -9.91 2.18
N SER A 212 -16.89 -10.56 1.04
CA SER A 212 -17.84 -11.45 0.39
C SER A 212 -17.65 -12.90 0.84
N ASN A 213 -18.63 -13.76 0.56
CA ASN A 213 -18.50 -15.20 0.79
C ASN A 213 -17.32 -15.82 0.00
N GLN A 214 -17.00 -15.30 -1.19
CA GLN A 214 -15.85 -15.76 -1.97
C GLN A 214 -14.52 -15.45 -1.26
N HIS A 215 -14.41 -14.30 -0.60
CA HIS A 215 -13.26 -13.98 0.24
C HIS A 215 -13.15 -14.94 1.43
N LEU A 216 -14.29 -15.24 2.08
CA LEU A 216 -14.34 -16.18 3.19
C LEU A 216 -13.97 -17.59 2.75
N ASP A 217 -14.41 -18.03 1.57
CA ASP A 217 -14.03 -19.31 0.98
C ASP A 217 -12.52 -19.39 0.73
N CYS A 218 -11.92 -18.31 0.21
CA CYS A 218 -10.48 -18.22 -0.02
C CYS A 218 -9.69 -18.32 1.30
N ILE A 219 -10.09 -17.55 2.31
CA ILE A 219 -9.47 -17.59 3.65
C ILE A 219 -9.65 -18.97 4.29
N TRP A 220 -10.85 -19.55 4.19
CA TRP A 220 -11.18 -20.83 4.77
C TRP A 220 -10.40 -21.98 4.10
N ALA A 221 -10.30 -21.99 2.78
CA ALA A 221 -9.50 -22.95 2.04
C ALA A 221 -8.02 -22.90 2.46
N ALA A 222 -7.47 -21.69 2.63
CA ALA A 222 -6.11 -21.51 3.15
C ALA A 222 -5.95 -22.02 4.59
N ALA A 223 -6.99 -21.89 5.43
CA ALA A 223 -6.99 -22.40 6.80
C ALA A 223 -6.92 -23.93 6.88
N GLN A 224 -7.41 -24.64 5.85
CA GLN A 224 -7.32 -26.10 5.77
C GLN A 224 -5.93 -26.61 5.39
N LEU A 225 -5.01 -25.74 4.95
CA LEU A 225 -3.65 -26.12 4.58
C LEU A 225 -2.81 -26.42 5.83
N LYS A 226 -2.28 -27.64 5.92
CA LYS A 226 -1.50 -28.10 7.10
C LYS A 226 -0.34 -27.17 7.50
N HIS A 227 0.32 -26.54 6.54
CA HIS A 227 1.50 -25.69 6.80
C HIS A 227 1.14 -24.23 7.12
N ALA A 228 -0.10 -23.80 6.88
CA ALA A 228 -0.54 -22.42 7.06
C ALA A 228 -1.70 -22.27 8.05
N SER A 229 -2.35 -23.36 8.45
CA SER A 229 -3.57 -23.36 9.26
C SER A 229 -3.47 -22.47 10.49
N CYS A 230 -2.40 -22.59 11.29
CA CYS A 230 -2.22 -21.76 12.48
C CYS A 230 -2.12 -20.25 12.16
N TYR A 231 -1.44 -19.90 11.07
CA TYR A 231 -1.24 -18.52 10.65
C TYR A 231 -2.47 -17.90 9.99
N VAL A 232 -3.44 -18.71 9.54
CA VAL A 232 -4.69 -18.26 8.93
C VAL A 232 -5.82 -18.19 9.97
N HIS A 233 -5.89 -19.18 10.89
CA HIS A 233 -6.89 -19.19 11.94
C HIS A 233 -6.77 -17.98 12.87
N ASP A 234 -5.55 -17.54 13.19
CA ASP A 234 -5.32 -16.37 14.04
C ASP A 234 -5.94 -15.08 13.44
N PRO A 235 -5.64 -14.70 12.19
CA PRO A 235 -6.31 -13.60 11.52
C PRO A 235 -7.81 -13.77 11.36
N LEU A 236 -8.27 -14.98 11.03
CA LEU A 236 -9.69 -15.28 10.86
C LEU A 236 -10.46 -15.05 12.16
N MET A 237 -9.92 -15.44 13.31
CA MET A 237 -10.53 -15.19 14.62
C MET A 237 -10.65 -13.69 14.92
N ILE A 238 -9.62 -12.90 14.60
CA ILE A 238 -9.68 -11.44 14.79
C ILE A 238 -10.72 -10.82 13.85
N LEU A 239 -10.78 -11.29 12.60
CA LEU A 239 -11.71 -10.83 11.58
C LEU A 239 -13.17 -11.00 12.02
N THR A 240 -13.53 -12.07 12.73
CA THR A 240 -14.91 -12.31 13.20
C THR A 240 -15.50 -11.18 14.03
N LYS A 241 -14.68 -10.31 14.64
CA LYS A 241 -15.15 -9.15 15.41
C LYS A 241 -15.71 -8.02 14.55
N HIS A 242 -15.37 -8.01 13.27
CA HIS A 242 -15.73 -6.94 12.34
C HIS A 242 -16.65 -7.42 11.21
N LEU A 243 -16.94 -8.73 11.13
CA LEU A 243 -17.85 -9.29 10.14
C LEU A 243 -19.31 -9.02 10.50
N ASP A 244 -20.13 -8.90 9.47
CA ASP A 244 -21.58 -8.84 9.60
C ASP A 244 -22.17 -10.24 9.93
N MET A 245 -23.39 -10.24 10.48
CA MET A 245 -24.05 -11.47 10.90
C MET A 245 -24.22 -12.52 9.78
N PRO A 246 -24.56 -12.16 8.53
CA PRO A 246 -24.56 -13.08 7.40
C PRO A 246 -23.22 -13.80 7.19
N SER A 247 -22.10 -13.08 7.21
CA SER A 247 -20.76 -13.66 7.08
C SER A 247 -20.39 -14.59 8.24
N ILE A 248 -20.79 -14.24 9.47
CA ILE A 248 -20.59 -15.08 10.65
C ILE A 248 -21.35 -16.39 10.54
N LEU A 249 -22.60 -16.35 10.09
CA LEU A 249 -23.41 -17.54 9.85
C LEU A 249 -22.83 -18.41 8.73
N TYR A 250 -22.35 -17.78 7.65
CA TYR A 250 -21.69 -18.48 6.55
C TYR A 250 -20.42 -19.22 7.02
N LEU A 251 -19.56 -18.57 7.80
CA LEU A 251 -18.39 -19.22 8.40
C LEU A 251 -18.77 -20.37 9.33
N LEU A 252 -19.84 -20.23 10.10
CA LEU A 252 -20.31 -21.32 10.96
C LEU A 252 -20.75 -22.52 10.14
N ASP A 253 -21.50 -22.30 9.05
CA ASP A 253 -21.91 -23.38 8.13
C ASP A 253 -20.69 -24.11 7.54
N GLN A 254 -19.68 -23.36 7.09
CA GLN A 254 -18.41 -23.92 6.61
C GLN A 254 -17.70 -24.79 7.66
N VAL A 255 -17.66 -24.34 8.91
CA VAL A 255 -17.06 -25.10 10.01
C VAL A 255 -17.90 -26.35 10.32
N SER A 256 -19.23 -26.23 10.35
CA SER A 256 -20.16 -27.32 10.65
C SER A 256 -20.23 -28.39 9.56
N ALA A 257 -19.95 -28.04 8.30
CA ALA A 257 -19.91 -28.97 7.18
C ALA A 257 -18.67 -29.90 7.20
N MET A 258 -17.68 -29.62 8.05
CA MET A 258 -16.49 -30.47 8.17
C MET A 258 -16.83 -31.86 8.72
N GLN A 259 -16.10 -32.88 8.29
CA GLN A 259 -16.18 -34.21 8.91
C GLN A 259 -15.69 -34.14 10.37
N PRO A 260 -16.31 -34.87 11.32
CA PRO A 260 -15.90 -34.83 12.73
C PRO A 260 -14.41 -35.14 12.97
N SER A 261 -13.81 -36.00 12.16
CA SER A 261 -12.39 -36.36 12.21
C SER A 261 -11.44 -35.30 11.68
N ALA A 262 -11.95 -34.32 10.91
CA ALA A 262 -11.16 -33.23 10.34
C ALA A 262 -11.06 -32.01 11.28
N HIS A 263 -11.84 -31.98 12.36
CA HIS A 263 -11.79 -30.90 13.32
C HIS A 263 -10.46 -30.86 14.07
N THR A 264 -9.92 -29.66 14.20
CA THR A 264 -8.77 -29.35 15.03
C THR A 264 -9.19 -28.50 16.22
N LYS A 265 -8.28 -28.31 17.18
CA LYS A 265 -8.48 -27.37 18.29
C LYS A 265 -8.85 -25.96 17.80
N GLN A 266 -8.27 -25.53 16.67
CA GLN A 266 -8.50 -24.19 16.11
C GLN A 266 -9.89 -24.08 15.48
N THR A 267 -10.33 -25.08 14.72
CA THR A 267 -11.68 -25.07 14.11
C THR A 267 -12.78 -25.14 15.15
N LEU A 268 -12.58 -25.94 16.22
CA LEU A 268 -13.53 -26.01 17.34
C LEU A 268 -13.57 -24.71 18.14
N PHE A 269 -12.41 -24.08 18.36
CA PHE A 269 -12.35 -22.79 19.02
C PHE A 269 -13.02 -21.69 18.18
N LEU A 270 -12.81 -21.68 16.86
CA LEU A 270 -13.52 -20.80 15.94
C LEU A 270 -15.04 -21.01 16.03
N ALA A 271 -15.52 -22.26 15.95
CA ALA A 271 -16.95 -22.57 16.13
C ALA A 271 -17.51 -22.01 17.44
N SER A 272 -16.77 -22.15 18.54
CA SER A 272 -17.18 -21.62 19.85
C SER A 272 -17.30 -20.10 19.86
N ILE A 273 -16.40 -19.39 19.18
CA ILE A 273 -16.44 -17.92 19.05
C ILE A 273 -17.66 -17.51 18.22
N LEU A 274 -17.87 -18.14 17.07
CA LEU A 274 -18.99 -17.84 16.16
C LEU A 274 -20.33 -18.05 16.87
N LEU A 275 -20.52 -19.19 17.54
CA LEU A 275 -21.73 -19.47 18.32
C LEU A 275 -21.97 -18.45 19.42
N ARG A 276 -20.92 -18.03 20.12
CA ARG A 276 -21.01 -17.00 21.15
C ARG A 276 -21.47 -15.66 20.57
N ILE A 277 -20.93 -15.25 19.42
CA ILE A 277 -21.35 -14.02 18.73
C ILE A 277 -22.84 -14.11 18.36
N ILE A 278 -23.26 -15.21 17.74
CA ILE A 278 -24.64 -15.42 17.31
C ILE A 278 -25.61 -15.36 18.48
N TRP A 279 -25.32 -16.07 19.58
CA TRP A 279 -26.17 -16.04 20.77
C TRP A 279 -26.19 -14.67 21.45
N SER A 280 -25.06 -13.97 21.48
CA SER A 280 -25.04 -12.61 22.03
C SER A 280 -25.89 -11.62 21.22
N ALA A 281 -25.94 -11.78 19.90
CA ALA A 281 -26.78 -10.97 19.01
C ALA A 281 -28.26 -11.36 19.05
N GLY A 282 -28.59 -12.63 19.33
CA GLY A 282 -29.98 -13.09 19.49
C GLY A 282 -30.61 -12.72 20.84
N LEU A 283 -29.80 -12.29 21.82
CA LEU A 283 -30.22 -11.84 23.15
C LEU A 283 -30.43 -10.32 23.23
N SER A 284 -29.96 -9.57 22.23
CA SER A 284 -30.11 -8.11 22.09
C SER A 284 -31.27 -7.74 21.19
#